data_AF-A0A7V4T7J6-F1
#
_entry.id   AF-A0A7V4T7J6-F1
#
_cell.length_a   1.000
_cell.length_b   1.000
_cell.length_c   1.000
_cell.angle_alpha   90.00
_cell.angle_beta   90.00
_cell.angle_gamma   90.00
#
_symmetry.space_group_name_H-M   'P 1'
#
loop_
_entity.id
_entity.type
_entity.pdbx_description
1 polymer ?
#
loop_
_entity_poly.entity_id
_entity_poly.type
_entity_poly.pdbx_seq_one_letter_code
_entity_poly.pdbx_strand_id
1 'polypeptide(L)'
;MSKRSDNRIDHALPYRILWTWDAWICDPFDANSYVNEYKKLIDFMVEWDYNGLIIWGFIDPQHGGEEAAREVARYGKSRGIRIIPGVGAGGYGGFVVHPEHPYNIQTFLRKRPDLAAMMRDAPDSKTDWWLCLYQEDTLKWLREGAAWLAENFEIGGVNIETNEMGAIDVCPYAAKATEIEPNRLKYAASFSDLSIAVPIIYEEIKKVHSDAWVIYATYEPAWWHRQEDVHLLANMPEDAIAQWNMEMDVNAESDPPVKENISLIHSGGWSYHLAAFPPAWTFTQYRCFYPLLKEMRQFGINQRINKVKGLDLGNVGSHKMPDNEINYIAAIEFSRDPSMTVDEFSERFIGRLYGAQAEPLVKELMLAQEDLQKEIKGVWKSWTNLMLKGFSERLWQATEEQIEKLRAQVELARRAHEIASDEGKHRLDTIIAVLNEYRIIAEL
;
A
#
# COMPACT_ATOMS: atom_id res chain seq x y z
N MET A 1 -30.14 -12.65 4.60
CA MET A 1 -29.12 -12.22 5.58
C MET A 1 -29.03 -13.28 6.67
N SER A 2 -28.09 -14.23 6.52
CA SER A 2 -27.79 -15.20 7.58
C SER A 2 -27.08 -14.46 8.71
N LYS A 3 -27.63 -14.51 9.93
CA LYS A 3 -27.00 -13.96 11.13
C LYS A 3 -25.68 -14.71 11.35
N ARG A 4 -24.55 -14.03 11.10
CA ARG A 4 -23.21 -14.52 11.46
C ARG A 4 -23.18 -14.72 12.98
N SER A 5 -22.65 -15.85 13.44
CA SER A 5 -22.51 -16.17 14.86
C SER A 5 -21.57 -15.18 15.54
N ASP A 6 -22.13 -14.52 16.55
CA ASP A 6 -21.70 -13.28 17.20
C ASP A 6 -20.65 -13.53 18.31
N ASN A 7 -19.49 -14.08 17.94
CA ASN A 7 -18.37 -14.32 18.87
C ASN A 7 -17.04 -13.74 18.36
N ARG A 8 -17.05 -12.83 17.38
CA ARG A 8 -15.83 -12.10 17.00
C ARG A 8 -15.55 -11.04 18.06
N ILE A 9 -14.36 -11.09 18.67
CA ILE A 9 -13.84 -9.99 19.47
C ILE A 9 -13.80 -8.75 18.57
N ASP A 10 -14.44 -7.65 18.98
CA ASP A 10 -14.37 -6.37 18.28
C ASP A 10 -12.91 -5.97 18.05
N HIS A 11 -12.58 -5.46 16.87
CA HIS A 11 -11.20 -5.08 16.57
C HIS A 11 -10.82 -3.84 17.36
N ALA A 12 -9.73 -3.92 18.14
CA ALA A 12 -9.30 -2.83 19.01
C ALA A 12 -8.83 -1.58 18.23
N LEU A 13 -8.26 -1.78 17.04
CA LEU A 13 -7.80 -0.70 16.18
C LEU A 13 -8.94 -0.10 15.34
N PRO A 14 -9.26 1.21 15.47
CA PRO A 14 -10.29 1.87 14.65
C PRO A 14 -9.95 1.96 13.16
N TYR A 15 -8.66 2.04 12.79
CA TYR A 15 -8.24 2.16 11.38
C TYR A 15 -7.60 0.85 10.90
N ARG A 16 -8.21 0.24 9.88
CA ARG A 16 -7.80 -1.04 9.32
C ARG A 16 -7.84 -0.92 7.81
N ILE A 17 -6.69 -0.56 7.26
CA ILE A 17 -6.60 0.00 5.92
C ILE A 17 -5.80 -0.92 4.99
N LEU A 18 -6.27 -1.02 3.76
CA LEU A 18 -5.51 -1.54 2.62
C LEU A 18 -5.12 -0.37 1.73
N TRP A 19 -3.86 -0.33 1.28
CA TRP A 19 -3.34 0.69 0.38
C TRP A 19 -2.82 0.07 -0.91
N THR A 20 -3.25 0.62 -2.04
CA THR A 20 -3.02 0.04 -3.36
C THR A 20 -2.90 1.10 -4.45
N TRP A 21 -2.30 0.70 -5.56
CA TRP A 21 -2.44 1.38 -6.85
C TRP A 21 -3.41 0.61 -7.73
N ASP A 22 -4.23 1.34 -8.49
CA ASP A 22 -5.15 0.82 -9.51
C ASP A 22 -4.52 -0.29 -10.36
N ALA A 23 -3.34 -0.02 -10.93
CA ALA A 23 -2.65 -0.94 -11.81
C ALA A 23 -2.32 -2.28 -11.13
N TRP A 24 -2.24 -2.37 -9.80
CA TRP A 24 -1.84 -3.59 -9.10
C TRP A 24 -2.96 -4.61 -8.95
N ILE A 25 -4.21 -4.17 -8.98
CA ILE A 25 -5.37 -5.04 -8.72
C ILE A 25 -6.12 -5.36 -10.00
N CYS A 26 -6.18 -4.42 -10.94
CA CYS A 26 -6.95 -4.56 -12.17
C CYS A 26 -6.10 -4.38 -13.42
N ASP A 27 -6.74 -4.55 -14.58
CA ASP A 27 -6.18 -4.08 -15.85
C ASP A 27 -6.42 -2.57 -15.89
N PRO A 28 -5.35 -1.74 -15.83
CA PRO A 28 -5.52 -0.30 -15.78
C PRO A 28 -6.01 0.29 -17.11
N PHE A 29 -6.22 -0.53 -18.15
CA PHE A 29 -6.79 -0.14 -19.44
C PHE A 29 -8.21 -0.67 -19.66
N ASP A 30 -8.82 -1.29 -18.65
CA ASP A 30 -10.20 -1.79 -18.71
C ASP A 30 -11.02 -1.32 -17.49
N ALA A 31 -11.97 -0.43 -17.77
CA ALA A 31 -12.92 0.07 -16.77
C ALA A 31 -13.71 -1.03 -16.06
N ASN A 32 -14.08 -2.11 -16.77
CA ASN A 32 -14.81 -3.21 -16.16
C ASN A 32 -13.90 -3.99 -15.21
N SER A 33 -12.63 -4.16 -15.57
CA SER A 33 -11.62 -4.77 -14.70
C SER A 33 -11.47 -3.98 -13.41
N TYR A 34 -11.27 -2.66 -13.51
CA TYR A 34 -11.17 -1.76 -12.36
C TYR A 34 -12.37 -1.86 -11.42
N VAL A 35 -13.58 -1.63 -11.94
CA VAL A 35 -14.79 -1.65 -11.11
C VAL A 35 -15.00 -3.04 -10.48
N ASN A 36 -14.86 -4.12 -11.25
CA ASN A 36 -15.15 -5.46 -10.75
C ASN A 36 -14.12 -5.94 -9.73
N GLU A 37 -12.84 -5.68 -9.94
CA GLU A 37 -11.80 -6.13 -9.03
C GLU A 37 -11.82 -5.34 -7.72
N TYR A 38 -12.08 -4.02 -7.76
CA TYR A 38 -12.29 -3.24 -6.54
C TYR A 38 -13.56 -3.65 -5.78
N LYS A 39 -14.66 -3.97 -6.46
CA LYS A 39 -15.86 -4.52 -5.79
C LYS A 39 -15.56 -5.82 -5.05
N LYS A 40 -14.82 -6.74 -5.67
CA LYS A 40 -14.40 -7.99 -5.03
C LYS A 40 -13.48 -7.74 -3.84
N LEU A 41 -12.52 -6.82 -3.95
CA LEU A 41 -11.67 -6.45 -2.83
C LEU A 41 -12.49 -5.84 -1.68
N ILE A 42 -13.45 -4.96 -1.97
CA ILE A 42 -14.37 -4.40 -0.97
C ILE A 42 -15.18 -5.51 -0.29
N ASP A 43 -15.66 -6.50 -1.04
CA ASP A 43 -16.36 -7.67 -0.47
C ASP A 43 -15.46 -8.48 0.47
N PHE A 44 -14.22 -8.72 0.07
CA PHE A 44 -13.20 -9.35 0.91
C PHE A 44 -12.94 -8.54 2.19
N MET A 45 -12.76 -7.22 2.07
CA MET A 45 -12.55 -6.32 3.20
C MET A 45 -13.69 -6.39 4.21
N VAL A 46 -14.95 -6.43 3.75
CA VAL A 46 -16.13 -6.59 4.62
C VAL A 46 -16.14 -7.95 5.32
N GLU A 47 -15.67 -9.00 4.66
CA GLU A 47 -15.57 -10.32 5.29
C GLU A 47 -14.54 -10.35 6.42
N TRP A 48 -13.41 -9.71 6.20
CA TRP A 48 -12.25 -9.71 7.08
C TRP A 48 -12.12 -8.46 7.95
N ASP A 49 -13.17 -7.64 8.02
CA ASP A 49 -13.25 -6.48 8.92
C ASP A 49 -12.14 -5.44 8.69
N TYR A 50 -11.77 -5.21 7.42
CA TYR A 50 -11.13 -3.95 7.02
C TYR A 50 -12.19 -2.86 6.86
N ASN A 51 -11.81 -1.58 6.97
CA ASN A 51 -12.76 -0.47 6.91
C ASN A 51 -12.31 0.77 6.12
N GLY A 52 -11.07 0.79 5.62
CA GLY A 52 -10.58 1.82 4.71
C GLY A 52 -9.79 1.24 3.54
N LEU A 53 -9.98 1.79 2.34
CA LEU A 53 -9.26 1.41 1.14
C LEU A 53 -8.66 2.65 0.49
N ILE A 54 -7.34 2.74 0.52
CA ILE A 54 -6.59 3.79 -0.18
C ILE A 54 -6.35 3.35 -1.62
N ILE A 55 -6.75 4.19 -2.58
CA ILE A 55 -6.60 3.92 -4.01
C ILE A 55 -5.78 5.03 -4.66
N TRP A 56 -4.52 4.76 -4.93
CA TRP A 56 -3.71 5.55 -5.86
C TRP A 56 -4.09 5.21 -7.30
N GLY A 57 -4.16 6.22 -8.17
CA GLY A 57 -4.82 6.04 -9.47
C GLY A 57 -6.34 5.95 -9.36
N PHE A 58 -6.97 6.57 -8.35
CA PHE A 58 -8.43 6.53 -8.22
C PHE A 58 -9.17 7.07 -9.47
N ILE A 59 -8.60 8.07 -10.15
CA ILE A 59 -9.17 8.67 -11.35
C ILE A 59 -8.15 8.62 -12.49
N ASP A 60 -8.32 7.65 -13.39
CA ASP A 60 -7.65 7.57 -14.69
C ASP A 60 -8.67 7.16 -15.77
N PRO A 61 -8.84 7.94 -16.86
CA PRO A 61 -9.65 7.58 -18.02
C PRO A 61 -9.29 6.24 -18.65
N GLN A 62 -8.06 5.75 -18.49
CA GLN A 62 -7.65 4.43 -18.99
C GLN A 62 -8.46 3.30 -18.36
N HIS A 63 -8.85 3.45 -17.09
CA HIS A 63 -9.75 2.52 -16.40
C HIS A 63 -11.14 3.12 -16.13
N GLY A 64 -11.63 3.98 -17.03
CA GLY A 64 -13.01 4.48 -17.03
C GLY A 64 -13.24 5.81 -16.32
N GLY A 65 -12.19 6.44 -15.79
CA GLY A 65 -12.21 7.82 -15.29
C GLY A 65 -13.22 8.05 -14.17
N GLU A 66 -13.87 9.21 -14.20
CA GLU A 66 -14.77 9.64 -13.13
C GLU A 66 -15.96 8.70 -12.90
N GLU A 67 -16.56 8.14 -13.94
CA GLU A 67 -17.74 7.28 -13.78
C GLU A 67 -17.40 5.98 -13.05
N ALA A 68 -16.28 5.35 -13.43
CA ALA A 68 -15.78 4.16 -12.74
C ALA A 68 -15.41 4.47 -11.28
N ALA A 69 -14.75 5.60 -11.04
CA ALA A 69 -14.39 6.08 -9.70
C ALA A 69 -15.63 6.35 -8.83
N ARG A 70 -16.67 6.99 -9.38
CA ARG A 70 -17.97 7.20 -8.69
C ARG A 70 -18.63 5.87 -8.35
N GLU A 71 -18.58 4.88 -9.24
CA GLU A 71 -19.14 3.56 -8.99
C GLU A 71 -18.42 2.82 -7.86
N VAL A 72 -17.08 2.84 -7.84
CA VAL A 72 -16.28 2.24 -6.76
C VAL A 72 -16.54 2.95 -5.42
N ALA A 73 -16.53 4.28 -5.39
CA ALA A 73 -16.85 5.08 -4.19
C ALA A 73 -18.24 4.73 -3.63
N ARG A 74 -19.27 4.75 -4.49
CA ARG A 74 -20.64 4.40 -4.11
C ARG A 74 -20.75 2.97 -3.58
N TYR A 75 -20.08 2.02 -4.22
CA TYR A 75 -20.08 0.64 -3.76
C TYR A 75 -19.41 0.51 -2.40
N GLY A 76 -18.22 1.08 -2.21
CA GLY A 76 -17.52 1.07 -0.92
C GLY A 76 -18.40 1.62 0.21
N LYS A 77 -18.98 2.80 0.01
CA LYS A 77 -19.92 3.40 0.97
C LYS A 77 -21.12 2.49 1.28
N SER A 78 -21.73 1.88 0.26
CA SER A 78 -22.85 0.95 0.46
C SER A 78 -22.50 -0.29 1.28
N ARG A 79 -21.20 -0.61 1.37
CA ARG A 79 -20.66 -1.76 2.10
C ARG A 79 -20.00 -1.37 3.42
N GLY A 80 -19.99 -0.10 3.78
CA GLY A 80 -19.36 0.41 4.99
C GLY A 80 -17.83 0.50 4.91
N ILE A 81 -17.26 0.49 3.71
CA ILE A 81 -15.82 0.69 3.46
C ILE A 81 -15.59 2.13 3.01
N ARG A 82 -14.67 2.83 3.67
CA ARG A 82 -14.26 4.17 3.25
C ARG A 82 -13.34 4.06 2.05
N ILE A 83 -13.75 4.61 0.91
CA ILE A 83 -12.87 4.79 -0.26
C ILE A 83 -12.08 6.08 -0.08
N ILE A 84 -10.76 5.98 -0.16
CA ILE A 84 -9.81 7.03 0.21
C ILE A 84 -8.88 7.27 -0.99
N PRO A 85 -9.19 8.21 -1.89
CA PRO A 85 -8.31 8.48 -3.03
C PRO A 85 -6.93 8.97 -2.58
N GLY A 86 -5.88 8.48 -3.24
CA GLY A 86 -4.54 9.06 -3.15
C GLY A 86 -4.50 10.42 -3.87
N VAL A 87 -3.90 11.42 -3.22
CA VAL A 87 -3.76 12.79 -3.71
C VAL A 87 -2.31 13.21 -3.56
N GLY A 88 -1.66 13.45 -4.70
CA GLY A 88 -0.35 14.06 -4.72
C GLY A 88 -0.44 15.58 -4.62
N ALA A 89 -0.14 16.15 -3.46
CA ALA A 89 -0.28 17.58 -3.22
C ALA A 89 0.81 18.41 -3.94
N GLY A 90 1.96 17.81 -4.20
CA GLY A 90 3.01 18.43 -5.02
C GLY A 90 3.58 17.52 -6.09
N GLY A 91 3.17 16.25 -6.12
CA GLY A 91 3.73 15.21 -6.98
C GLY A 91 2.69 14.18 -7.42
N TYR A 92 3.15 13.02 -7.91
CA TYR A 92 2.29 11.85 -8.18
C TYR A 92 1.05 12.12 -9.05
N GLY A 93 1.11 13.10 -9.94
CA GLY A 93 0.05 13.43 -10.89
C GLY A 93 -1.07 14.32 -10.36
N GLY A 94 -1.17 14.59 -9.07
CA GLY A 94 -2.20 15.47 -8.50
C GLY A 94 -3.43 14.73 -7.99
N PHE A 95 -4.62 15.29 -8.28
CA PHE A 95 -5.92 14.67 -7.94
C PHE A 95 -6.39 13.68 -9.03
N VAL A 96 -5.84 13.80 -10.25
CA VAL A 96 -6.17 12.98 -11.41
C VAL A 96 -4.89 12.62 -12.15
N VAL A 97 -4.66 11.33 -12.41
CA VAL A 97 -3.41 10.84 -13.02
C VAL A 97 -3.29 11.23 -14.50
N HIS A 98 -4.42 11.49 -15.15
CA HIS A 98 -4.48 11.70 -16.60
C HIS A 98 -4.02 13.09 -17.05
N PRO A 99 -3.12 13.16 -18.06
CA PRO A 99 -2.84 14.39 -18.79
C PRO A 99 -4.13 14.97 -19.40
N GLU A 100 -4.24 16.30 -19.49
CA GLU A 100 -5.39 17.11 -19.92
C GLU A 100 -6.45 17.46 -18.85
N HIS A 101 -6.51 16.77 -17.70
CA HIS A 101 -7.40 17.18 -16.62
C HIS A 101 -6.88 18.44 -15.90
N PRO A 102 -7.72 19.44 -15.54
CA PRO A 102 -7.23 20.66 -14.89
C PRO A 102 -6.58 20.40 -13.52
N TYR A 103 -6.97 19.33 -12.83
CA TYR A 103 -6.39 18.91 -11.54
C TYR A 103 -5.33 17.81 -11.68
N ASN A 104 -4.73 17.70 -12.87
CA ASN A 104 -3.50 16.96 -13.10
C ASN A 104 -2.29 17.91 -13.09
N ILE A 105 -1.21 17.52 -12.41
CA ILE A 105 -0.02 18.39 -12.21
C ILE A 105 0.65 18.75 -13.53
N GLN A 106 0.92 17.78 -14.41
CA GLN A 106 1.59 18.02 -15.68
C GLN A 106 0.78 18.97 -16.57
N THR A 107 -0.54 18.85 -16.52
CA THR A 107 -1.46 19.73 -17.25
C THR A 107 -1.43 21.15 -16.70
N PHE A 108 -1.40 21.28 -15.38
CA PHE A 108 -1.27 22.58 -14.73
C PHE A 108 0.09 23.24 -15.02
N LEU A 109 1.19 22.49 -14.91
CA LEU A 109 2.55 22.99 -15.16
C LEU A 109 2.83 23.32 -16.62
N ARG A 110 2.19 22.66 -17.59
CA ARG A 110 2.26 23.10 -18.99
C ARG A 110 1.71 24.51 -19.19
N LYS A 111 0.73 24.93 -18.38
CA LYS A 111 0.13 26.27 -18.42
C LYS A 111 0.86 27.26 -17.51
N ARG A 112 1.43 26.76 -16.41
CA ARG A 112 2.11 27.53 -15.36
C ARG A 112 3.48 26.95 -15.02
N PRO A 113 4.43 26.95 -15.97
CA PRO A 113 5.76 26.35 -15.75
C PRO A 113 6.57 27.11 -14.69
N ASP A 114 6.17 28.34 -14.35
CA ASP A 114 6.71 29.16 -13.25
C ASP A 114 6.42 28.58 -11.85
N LEU A 115 5.47 27.64 -11.74
CA LEU A 115 5.10 27.00 -10.49
C LEU A 115 5.80 25.65 -10.26
N ALA A 116 6.70 25.24 -11.15
CA ALA A 116 7.46 24.00 -10.99
C ALA A 116 8.42 24.06 -9.79
N ALA A 117 8.54 22.95 -9.06
CA ALA A 117 9.54 22.81 -8.01
C ALA A 117 10.96 22.75 -8.60
N MET A 118 11.95 23.20 -7.82
CA MET A 118 13.36 22.91 -8.05
C MET A 118 13.74 21.73 -7.19
N MET A 119 13.97 20.55 -7.77
CA MET A 119 14.19 19.32 -6.98
C MET A 119 15.57 19.28 -6.32
N ARG A 120 15.64 18.84 -5.05
CA ARG A 120 16.89 18.69 -4.28
C ARG A 120 18.00 17.98 -5.05
N ASP A 121 17.70 16.83 -5.66
CA ASP A 121 18.73 15.97 -6.27
C ASP A 121 18.98 16.29 -7.75
N ALA A 122 18.20 17.22 -8.34
CA ALA A 122 18.37 17.69 -9.71
C ALA A 122 17.84 19.12 -9.89
N PRO A 123 18.42 20.12 -9.21
CA PRO A 123 17.86 21.48 -9.12
C PRO A 123 17.85 22.24 -10.44
N ASP A 124 18.73 21.86 -11.38
CA ASP A 124 18.81 22.45 -12.72
C ASP A 124 17.89 21.75 -13.73
N SER A 125 17.24 20.64 -13.35
CA SER A 125 16.34 19.89 -14.23
C SER A 125 14.97 20.55 -14.28
N LYS A 126 14.50 20.88 -15.49
CA LYS A 126 13.11 21.28 -15.69
C LYS A 126 12.21 20.08 -15.44
N THR A 127 11.17 20.28 -14.65
CA THR A 127 10.17 19.25 -14.37
C THR A 127 8.77 19.77 -14.63
N ASP A 128 7.92 18.91 -15.18
CA ASP A 128 6.48 19.06 -15.24
C ASP A 128 5.75 18.11 -14.27
N TRP A 129 6.50 17.44 -13.38
CA TRP A 129 5.95 16.44 -12.45
C TRP A 129 5.79 16.93 -11.01
N TRP A 130 6.42 18.05 -10.65
CA TRP A 130 6.50 18.51 -9.26
C TRP A 130 6.16 19.99 -9.12
N LEU A 131 5.24 20.31 -8.22
CA LEU A 131 4.80 21.66 -7.90
C LEU A 131 5.59 22.26 -6.74
N CYS A 132 5.86 23.55 -6.84
CA CYS A 132 6.30 24.37 -5.73
C CYS A 132 5.10 24.69 -4.81
N LEU A 133 5.07 24.09 -3.63
CA LEU A 133 4.02 24.28 -2.62
C LEU A 133 4.05 25.65 -1.92
N TYR A 134 5.06 26.49 -2.19
CA TYR A 134 5.28 27.76 -1.49
C TYR A 134 4.73 28.97 -2.25
N GLN A 135 4.01 28.76 -3.35
CA GLN A 135 3.44 29.81 -4.18
C GLN A 135 1.91 29.83 -4.09
N GLU A 136 1.31 31.02 -3.99
CA GLU A 136 -0.13 31.20 -3.76
C GLU A 136 -1.00 30.52 -4.84
N ASP A 137 -0.58 30.57 -6.11
CA ASP A 137 -1.33 29.95 -7.20
C ASP A 137 -1.34 28.41 -7.11
N THR A 138 -0.28 27.80 -6.57
CA THR A 138 -0.26 26.36 -6.27
C THR A 138 -1.25 26.04 -5.14
N LEU A 139 -1.27 26.86 -4.08
CA LEU A 139 -2.19 26.67 -2.95
C LEU A 139 -3.65 26.81 -3.38
N LYS A 140 -3.92 27.74 -4.31
CA LYS A 140 -5.24 27.90 -4.92
C LYS A 140 -5.62 26.66 -5.73
N TRP A 141 -4.72 26.14 -6.56
CA TRP A 141 -4.96 24.92 -7.34
C TRP A 141 -5.24 23.71 -6.42
N LEU A 142 -4.51 23.57 -5.32
CA LEU A 142 -4.75 22.55 -4.30
C LEU A 142 -6.15 22.66 -3.68
N ARG A 143 -6.55 23.87 -3.30
CA ARG A 143 -7.87 24.13 -2.73
C ARG A 143 -8.98 23.78 -3.72
N GLU A 144 -8.86 24.23 -4.96
CA GLU A 144 -9.85 23.97 -6.01
C GLU A 144 -9.94 22.48 -6.36
N GLY A 145 -8.81 21.77 -6.44
CA GLY A 145 -8.77 20.33 -6.70
C GLY A 145 -9.39 19.51 -5.56
N ALA A 146 -9.11 19.88 -4.30
CA ALA A 146 -9.70 19.23 -3.14
C ALA A 146 -11.21 19.44 -3.06
N ALA A 147 -11.68 20.67 -3.30
CA ALA A 147 -13.11 20.97 -3.37
C ALA A 147 -13.80 20.18 -4.48
N TRP A 148 -13.22 20.17 -5.69
CA TRP A 148 -13.75 19.39 -6.80
C TRP A 148 -13.86 17.89 -6.48
N LEU A 149 -12.81 17.29 -5.90
CA LEU A 149 -12.82 15.88 -5.52
C LEU A 149 -13.91 15.60 -4.48
N ALA A 150 -14.04 16.47 -3.47
CA ALA A 150 -15.06 16.33 -2.43
C ALA A 150 -16.49 16.41 -3.01
N GLU A 151 -16.75 17.37 -3.89
CA GLU A 151 -18.09 17.62 -4.45
C GLU A 151 -18.54 16.53 -5.45
N ASN A 152 -17.60 15.86 -6.11
CA ASN A 152 -17.90 14.94 -7.20
C ASN A 152 -17.97 13.47 -6.79
N PHE A 153 -17.39 13.08 -5.65
CA PHE A 153 -17.27 11.67 -5.29
C PHE A 153 -17.77 11.40 -3.87
N GLU A 154 -18.43 10.25 -3.69
CA GLU A 154 -18.88 9.76 -2.37
C GLU A 154 -17.74 9.10 -1.59
N ILE A 155 -16.66 9.84 -1.39
CA ILE A 155 -15.43 9.36 -0.74
C ILE A 155 -15.58 9.31 0.78
N GLY A 156 -14.84 8.40 1.40
CA GLY A 156 -14.75 8.28 2.86
C GLY A 156 -13.51 8.96 3.46
N GLY A 157 -12.65 9.55 2.63
CA GLY A 157 -11.38 10.14 3.04
C GLY A 157 -10.50 10.54 1.85
N VAL A 158 -9.28 11.01 2.13
CA VAL A 158 -8.17 11.15 1.18
C VAL A 158 -6.84 10.72 1.83
N ASN A 159 -5.90 10.25 1.03
CA ASN A 159 -4.53 9.97 1.44
C ASN A 159 -3.59 10.94 0.72
N ILE A 160 -2.81 11.72 1.46
CA ILE A 160 -2.04 12.85 0.94
C ILE A 160 -0.55 12.51 0.98
N GLU A 161 0.10 12.66 -0.16
CA GLU A 161 1.56 12.64 -0.30
C GLU A 161 2.04 13.97 -0.88
N THR A 162 3.21 14.43 -0.44
CA THR A 162 3.81 15.68 -0.93
C THR A 162 5.00 15.38 -1.83
N ASN A 163 5.84 16.39 -2.11
CA ASN A 163 7.13 16.14 -2.73
C ASN A 163 7.99 15.33 -1.76
N GLU A 164 8.56 14.23 -2.24
CA GLU A 164 9.27 13.27 -1.42
C GLU A 164 10.63 12.92 -2.04
N MET A 165 11.51 12.35 -1.22
CA MET A 165 12.84 11.87 -1.60
C MET A 165 13.63 12.96 -2.35
N GLY A 166 14.11 12.66 -3.56
CA GLY A 166 14.87 13.60 -4.36
C GLY A 166 14.07 14.76 -4.94
N ALA A 167 12.74 14.73 -4.84
CA ALA A 167 11.84 15.73 -5.41
C ALA A 167 11.51 16.89 -4.45
N ILE A 168 12.02 16.87 -3.22
CA ILE A 168 11.81 17.96 -2.25
C ILE A 168 12.26 19.30 -2.86
N ASP A 169 11.37 20.29 -2.81
CA ASP A 169 11.57 21.59 -3.47
C ASP A 169 12.61 22.44 -2.73
N VAL A 170 13.62 22.94 -3.44
CA VAL A 170 14.69 23.82 -2.95
C VAL A 170 14.68 25.19 -3.62
N CYS A 171 13.57 25.57 -4.26
CA CYS A 171 13.45 26.89 -4.88
C CYS A 171 13.53 28.04 -3.84
N PRO A 172 13.75 29.29 -4.27
CA PRO A 172 13.84 30.42 -3.36
C PRO A 172 12.63 30.63 -2.44
N TYR A 173 11.42 30.23 -2.86
CA TYR A 173 10.22 30.31 -2.03
C TYR A 173 10.21 29.26 -0.91
N ALA A 174 10.84 28.10 -1.13
CA ALA A 174 11.01 27.05 -0.14
C ALA A 174 12.16 27.31 0.84
N ALA A 175 12.99 28.33 0.63
CA ALA A 175 14.17 28.60 1.46
C ALA A 175 13.83 28.78 2.95
N LYS A 176 12.74 29.50 3.24
CA LYS A 176 12.26 29.70 4.61
C LYS A 176 11.82 28.39 5.29
N ALA A 177 11.36 27.43 4.50
CA ALA A 177 10.97 26.13 5.01
C ALA A 177 12.16 25.39 5.64
N THR A 178 13.32 25.45 4.99
CA THR A 178 14.58 24.88 5.52
C THR A 178 15.05 25.58 6.79
N GLU A 179 14.73 26.87 7.00
CA GLU A 179 15.02 27.57 8.25
C GLU A 179 14.13 27.07 9.40
N ILE A 180 12.87 26.76 9.10
CA ILE A 180 11.86 26.28 10.07
C ILE A 180 12.02 24.78 10.35
N GLU A 181 12.41 24.01 9.34
CA GLU A 181 12.64 22.57 9.37
C GLU A 181 14.12 22.29 8.98
N PRO A 182 15.07 22.42 9.92
CA PRO A 182 16.51 22.34 9.59
C PRO A 182 16.93 21.01 8.95
N ASN A 183 16.21 19.92 9.22
CA ASN A 183 16.48 18.60 8.65
C ASN A 183 15.57 18.26 7.46
N ARG A 184 14.86 19.23 6.89
CA ARG A 184 13.96 19.04 5.74
C ARG A 184 14.58 18.26 4.59
N LEU A 185 15.85 18.55 4.26
CA LEU A 185 16.54 17.93 3.12
C LEU A 185 17.20 16.57 3.45
N LYS A 186 17.24 16.19 4.73
CA LYS A 186 17.87 14.94 5.19
C LYS A 186 16.96 13.72 4.99
N TYR A 187 15.65 13.93 5.13
CA TYR A 187 14.65 12.86 5.19
C TYR A 187 13.87 12.71 3.89
N ALA A 188 13.03 11.66 3.83
CA ALA A 188 12.24 11.33 2.64
C ALA A 188 11.02 12.24 2.46
N ALA A 189 10.49 12.85 3.52
CA ALA A 189 9.36 13.76 3.44
C ALA A 189 9.63 15.05 4.22
N SER A 190 9.00 16.14 3.80
CA SER A 190 9.06 17.44 4.48
C SER A 190 7.80 17.66 5.30
N PHE A 191 7.95 17.83 6.61
CA PHE A 191 6.86 18.21 7.51
C PHE A 191 6.40 19.64 7.26
N SER A 192 7.25 20.54 6.76
CA SER A 192 6.81 21.88 6.33
C SER A 192 5.93 21.81 5.07
N ASP A 193 6.26 20.95 4.10
CA ASP A 193 5.43 20.73 2.90
C ASP A 193 4.06 20.17 3.29
N LEU A 194 4.03 19.17 4.19
CA LEU A 194 2.80 18.64 4.77
C LEU A 194 2.00 19.72 5.50
N SER A 195 2.66 20.56 6.29
CA SER A 195 2.01 21.63 7.08
C SER A 195 1.33 22.69 6.22
N ILE A 196 1.68 22.76 4.93
CA ILE A 196 1.04 23.62 3.95
C ILE A 196 -0.12 22.87 3.26
N ALA A 197 0.15 21.68 2.73
CA ALA A 197 -0.81 20.97 1.89
C ALA A 197 -1.98 20.37 2.69
N VAL A 198 -1.68 19.72 3.82
CA VAL A 198 -2.67 18.93 4.58
C VAL A 198 -3.81 19.81 5.10
N PRO A 199 -3.58 20.98 5.74
CA PRO A 199 -4.69 21.81 6.21
C PRO A 199 -5.61 22.30 5.09
N ILE A 200 -5.06 22.65 3.92
CA ILE A 200 -5.85 23.12 2.77
C ILE A 200 -6.77 22.01 2.26
N ILE A 201 -6.21 20.83 2.02
CA ILE A 201 -6.98 19.69 1.52
C ILE A 201 -8.00 19.25 2.58
N TYR A 202 -7.59 19.17 3.85
CA TYR A 202 -8.45 18.83 4.97
C TYR A 202 -9.70 19.71 5.01
N GLU A 203 -9.54 21.04 4.96
CA GLU A 203 -10.66 21.98 5.03
C GLU A 203 -11.70 21.72 3.94
N GLU A 204 -11.26 21.54 2.69
CA GLU A 204 -12.19 21.36 1.57
C GLU A 204 -12.86 19.99 1.58
N ILE A 205 -12.12 18.92 1.92
CA ILE A 205 -12.71 17.58 2.06
C ILE A 205 -13.76 17.57 3.18
N LYS A 206 -13.45 18.14 4.34
CA LYS A 206 -14.31 18.09 5.53
C LYS A 206 -15.54 18.99 5.43
N LYS A 207 -15.54 20.01 4.56
CA LYS A 207 -16.74 20.82 4.26
C LYS A 207 -17.87 19.98 3.65
N VAL A 208 -17.53 19.01 2.81
CA VAL A 208 -18.51 18.15 2.14
C VAL A 208 -18.70 16.83 2.90
N HIS A 209 -17.60 16.23 3.34
CA HIS A 209 -17.55 14.94 4.02
C HIS A 209 -17.03 15.10 5.45
N SER A 210 -17.89 15.54 6.37
CA SER A 210 -17.47 15.88 7.74
C SER A 210 -16.86 14.72 8.54
N ASP A 211 -17.19 13.48 8.17
CA ASP A 211 -16.67 12.26 8.79
C ASP A 211 -15.49 11.64 8.01
N ALA A 212 -14.99 12.32 6.97
CA ALA A 212 -13.89 11.82 6.14
C ALA A 212 -12.59 11.67 6.93
N TRP A 213 -11.83 10.63 6.58
CA TRP A 213 -10.47 10.40 7.05
C TRP A 213 -9.48 11.12 6.15
N VAL A 214 -8.78 12.12 6.70
CA VAL A 214 -7.71 12.82 5.98
C VAL A 214 -6.39 12.26 6.50
N ILE A 215 -5.79 11.39 5.69
CA ILE A 215 -4.56 10.67 6.02
C ILE A 215 -3.41 11.37 5.29
N TYR A 216 -2.27 11.54 5.95
CA TYR A 216 -1.08 12.10 5.32
C TYR A 216 0.15 11.24 5.59
N ALA A 217 0.90 10.94 4.55
CA ALA A 217 2.10 10.11 4.65
C ALA A 217 3.25 10.95 5.19
N THR A 218 3.80 10.55 6.34
CA THR A 218 4.97 11.23 6.92
C THR A 218 6.30 10.64 6.43
N TYR A 219 6.24 9.49 5.72
CA TYR A 219 7.34 8.65 5.22
C TYR A 219 8.57 8.58 6.15
N GLU A 220 9.67 8.01 5.69
CA GLU A 220 10.77 7.68 6.57
C GLU A 220 11.56 8.91 7.08
N PRO A 221 11.98 8.89 8.35
CA PRO A 221 11.83 7.81 9.33
C PRO A 221 10.61 8.00 10.27
N ALA A 222 10.31 6.99 11.08
CA ALA A 222 9.35 7.11 12.19
C ALA A 222 9.68 8.29 13.13
N TRP A 223 8.68 8.83 13.81
CA TRP A 223 8.79 10.09 14.57
C TRP A 223 9.91 10.13 15.61
N TRP A 224 10.21 9.00 16.26
CA TRP A 224 11.25 8.94 17.28
C TRP A 224 12.67 9.04 16.72
N HIS A 225 12.85 8.83 15.42
CA HIS A 225 14.10 9.07 14.70
C HIS A 225 14.20 10.51 14.16
N ARG A 226 13.15 11.31 14.37
CA ARG A 226 12.99 12.66 13.83
C ARG A 226 12.38 13.64 14.84
N GLN A 227 12.73 13.50 16.12
CA GLN A 227 12.13 14.30 17.19
C GLN A 227 12.37 15.81 17.04
N GLU A 228 13.43 16.21 16.33
CA GLU A 228 13.75 17.60 16.05
C GLU A 228 12.65 18.36 15.28
N ASP A 229 11.92 17.69 14.39
CA ASP A 229 10.99 18.32 13.46
C ASP A 229 9.52 18.06 13.83
N VAL A 230 9.24 17.14 14.79
CA VAL A 230 7.86 16.77 15.18
C VAL A 230 7.02 17.94 15.65
N HIS A 231 7.64 19.04 16.10
CA HIS A 231 6.95 20.27 16.49
C HIS A 231 6.13 20.87 15.33
N LEU A 232 6.49 20.59 14.07
CA LEU A 232 5.75 21.04 12.89
C LEU A 232 4.40 20.33 12.73
N LEU A 233 4.27 19.12 13.25
CA LEU A 233 3.03 18.36 13.22
C LEU A 233 1.95 18.96 14.11
N ALA A 234 2.30 19.87 15.03
CA ALA A 234 1.34 20.64 15.80
C ALA A 234 0.47 21.57 14.93
N ASN A 235 0.89 21.85 13.69
CA ASN A 235 0.11 22.63 12.74
C ASN A 235 -0.95 21.79 11.98
N MET A 236 -0.99 20.47 12.21
CA MET A 236 -1.98 19.61 11.57
C MET A 236 -3.35 19.72 12.24
N PRO A 237 -4.45 19.57 11.49
CA PRO A 237 -5.77 19.40 12.07
C PRO A 237 -5.81 18.23 13.07
N GLU A 238 -6.51 18.37 14.19
CA GLU A 238 -6.44 17.43 15.33
C GLU A 238 -6.84 15.99 14.98
N ASP A 239 -7.80 15.81 14.06
CA ASP A 239 -8.30 14.51 13.58
C ASP A 239 -7.72 14.11 12.21
N ALA A 240 -6.71 14.82 11.69
CA ALA A 240 -5.91 14.33 10.57
C ALA A 240 -5.02 13.17 11.05
N ILE A 241 -4.87 12.15 10.20
CA ILE A 241 -4.24 10.88 10.56
C ILE A 241 -2.83 10.82 9.98
N ALA A 242 -1.81 10.80 10.84
CA ALA A 242 -0.44 10.54 10.38
C ALA A 242 -0.26 9.07 9.99
N GLN A 243 0.20 8.82 8.77
CA GLN A 243 0.59 7.49 8.30
C GLN A 243 2.11 7.36 8.36
N TRP A 244 2.59 6.57 9.31
CA TRP A 244 4.01 6.35 9.55
C TRP A 244 4.52 5.15 8.77
N ASN A 245 5.55 5.31 7.93
CA ASN A 245 6.22 4.13 7.37
C ASN A 245 7.08 3.47 8.45
N MET A 246 6.52 2.45 9.09
CA MET A 246 7.10 1.81 10.28
C MET A 246 7.75 0.50 9.92
N GLU A 247 7.24 -0.18 8.88
CA GLU A 247 7.66 -1.53 8.53
C GLU A 247 7.64 -2.44 9.76
N MET A 248 8.82 -2.87 10.24
CA MET A 248 9.00 -3.68 11.44
C MET A 248 9.58 -2.92 12.63
N ASP A 249 9.78 -1.61 12.49
CA ASP A 249 10.41 -0.77 13.51
C ASP A 249 9.50 -0.52 14.71
N VAL A 250 10.11 -0.39 15.88
CA VAL A 250 9.39 -0.34 17.15
C VAL A 250 10.13 0.47 18.19
N ASN A 251 9.38 1.30 18.93
CA ASN A 251 9.91 2.03 20.08
C ASN A 251 8.84 2.15 21.18
N ALA A 252 8.97 1.31 22.21
CA ALA A 252 8.04 1.29 23.35
C ALA A 252 8.10 2.56 24.22
N GLU A 253 9.21 3.30 24.16
CA GLU A 253 9.49 4.45 25.02
C GLU A 253 9.00 5.78 24.42
N SER A 254 8.64 5.80 23.13
CA SER A 254 8.19 7.01 22.45
C SER A 254 6.72 6.92 22.07
N ASP A 255 5.91 7.82 22.63
CA ASP A 255 4.52 7.96 22.23
C ASP A 255 4.40 8.66 20.87
N PRO A 256 3.38 8.32 20.05
CA PRO A 256 3.09 9.05 18.82
C PRO A 256 2.89 10.56 19.08
N PRO A 257 3.48 11.45 18.25
CA PRO A 257 3.42 12.89 18.48
C PRO A 257 2.07 13.51 18.08
N VAL A 258 1.20 12.75 17.42
CA VAL A 258 -0.14 13.17 17.01
C VAL A 258 -1.20 12.19 17.48
N LYS A 259 -2.41 12.72 17.71
CA LYS A 259 -3.53 12.00 18.31
C LYS A 259 -4.04 10.87 17.43
N GLU A 260 -4.22 11.11 16.14
CA GLU A 260 -4.65 10.11 15.17
C GLU A 260 -3.47 9.68 14.32
N ASN A 261 -3.19 8.37 14.31
CA ASN A 261 -2.05 7.82 13.61
C ASN A 261 -2.24 6.35 13.29
N ILE A 262 -1.57 5.92 12.22
CA ILE A 262 -1.53 4.55 11.74
C ILE A 262 -0.09 4.19 11.37
N SER A 263 0.24 2.91 11.46
CA SER A 263 1.48 2.37 10.93
C SER A 263 1.27 1.79 9.53
N LEU A 264 2.20 2.02 8.63
CA LEU A 264 2.29 1.38 7.34
C LEU A 264 3.38 0.30 7.35
N ILE A 265 3.09 -0.82 6.70
CA ILE A 265 4.07 -1.81 6.24
C ILE A 265 3.86 -2.09 4.75
N HIS A 266 4.95 -2.20 4.00
CA HIS A 266 4.92 -2.42 2.55
C HIS A 266 4.91 -3.91 2.15
N SER A 267 4.21 -4.73 2.94
CA SER A 267 4.21 -6.20 2.86
C SER A 267 2.87 -6.82 2.46
N GLY A 268 1.96 -6.04 1.86
CA GLY A 268 0.67 -6.54 1.35
C GLY A 268 0.79 -7.49 0.16
N GLY A 269 1.99 -7.67 -0.39
CA GLY A 269 2.23 -8.57 -1.51
C GLY A 269 1.79 -7.98 -2.85
N TRP A 270 2.75 -7.92 -3.78
CA TRP A 270 2.54 -7.44 -5.13
C TRP A 270 2.17 -8.65 -5.99
N SER A 271 0.96 -8.69 -6.55
CA SER A 271 0.62 -9.68 -7.58
C SER A 271 -0.42 -9.14 -8.57
N TYR A 272 -0.03 -9.03 -9.84
CA TYR A 272 -0.87 -8.67 -10.98
C TYR A 272 -1.61 -9.89 -11.56
N HIS A 273 -2.92 -9.82 -11.75
CA HIS A 273 -3.65 -10.90 -12.44
C HIS A 273 -3.60 -10.85 -13.97
N LEU A 274 -3.11 -9.75 -14.56
CA LEU A 274 -3.32 -9.46 -15.99
C LEU A 274 -1.98 -9.12 -16.66
N ALA A 275 -1.71 -9.83 -17.76
CA ALA A 275 -0.40 -9.96 -18.41
C ALA A 275 0.04 -8.72 -19.24
N ALA A 276 -0.48 -7.52 -18.97
CA ALA A 276 -0.39 -6.44 -19.93
C ALA A 276 0.79 -5.45 -19.71
N PHE A 277 1.27 -5.23 -18.49
CA PHE A 277 2.27 -4.19 -18.25
C PHE A 277 3.31 -4.55 -17.19
N PRO A 278 4.61 -4.43 -17.50
CA PRO A 278 5.62 -4.32 -16.47
C PRO A 278 5.68 -2.90 -15.89
N PRO A 279 5.34 -2.66 -14.60
CA PRO A 279 6.01 -1.59 -13.89
C PRO A 279 7.52 -1.89 -13.82
N ALA A 280 8.33 -0.93 -13.41
CA ALA A 280 9.80 -1.04 -13.37
C ALA A 280 10.41 -2.10 -12.40
N TRP A 281 9.67 -3.14 -11.98
CA TRP A 281 9.99 -4.02 -10.82
C TRP A 281 9.59 -5.51 -10.98
N THR A 282 9.73 -6.09 -12.17
CA THR A 282 8.91 -7.23 -12.61
C THR A 282 9.61 -8.56 -12.82
N PHE A 283 9.61 -9.40 -11.80
CA PHE A 283 9.69 -10.84 -12.05
C PHE A 283 8.99 -11.67 -10.97
N THR A 284 9.08 -11.24 -9.71
CA THR A 284 8.37 -11.91 -8.61
C THR A 284 6.95 -11.38 -8.39
N GLN A 285 6.55 -10.30 -9.07
CA GLN A 285 5.35 -9.53 -8.76
C GLN A 285 4.12 -9.82 -9.63
N TYR A 286 4.18 -10.74 -10.61
CA TYR A 286 2.98 -11.09 -11.38
C TYR A 286 2.22 -12.24 -10.77
N ARG A 287 2.92 -13.21 -10.21
CA ARG A 287 2.35 -14.33 -9.48
C ARG A 287 3.37 -14.74 -8.43
N CYS A 288 3.29 -14.12 -7.25
CA CYS A 288 4.18 -14.47 -6.15
C CYS A 288 3.55 -15.61 -5.32
N PHE A 289 4.40 -16.35 -4.63
CA PHE A 289 3.98 -17.07 -3.44
C PHE A 289 4.98 -16.73 -2.35
N TYR A 290 4.69 -15.65 -1.61
CA TYR A 290 5.51 -15.17 -0.50
C TYR A 290 4.63 -14.85 0.72
N PRO A 291 4.13 -15.90 1.39
CA PRO A 291 3.40 -15.75 2.65
C PRO A 291 4.35 -15.24 3.75
N LEU A 292 3.90 -14.26 4.52
CA LEU A 292 4.69 -13.50 5.50
C LEU A 292 4.13 -13.67 6.91
N LEU A 293 3.79 -14.90 7.30
CA LEU A 293 3.05 -15.16 8.55
C LEU A 293 3.82 -14.69 9.79
N LYS A 294 5.15 -14.92 9.86
CA LYS A 294 5.95 -14.50 11.01
C LYS A 294 6.04 -12.98 11.08
N GLU A 295 6.21 -12.33 9.93
CA GLU A 295 6.30 -10.88 9.80
C GLU A 295 4.97 -10.19 10.16
N MET A 296 3.84 -10.65 9.61
CA MET A 296 2.51 -10.11 9.92
C MET A 296 2.15 -10.25 11.40
N ARG A 297 2.55 -11.37 12.02
CA ARG A 297 2.41 -11.54 13.47
C ARG A 297 3.22 -10.51 14.23
N GLN A 298 4.49 -10.34 13.88
CA GLN A 298 5.35 -9.37 14.54
C GLN A 298 4.84 -7.93 14.31
N PHE A 299 4.32 -7.61 13.13
CA PHE A 299 3.71 -6.32 12.84
C PHE A 299 2.48 -6.06 13.71
N GLY A 300 1.59 -7.06 13.86
CA GLY A 300 0.44 -6.98 14.77
C GLY A 300 0.83 -6.70 16.22
N ILE A 301 1.93 -7.31 16.70
CA ILE A 301 2.51 -7.04 18.03
C ILE A 301 3.05 -5.60 18.10
N ASN A 302 3.78 -5.16 17.09
CA ASN A 302 4.39 -3.84 17.04
C ASN A 302 3.35 -2.72 17.18
N GLN A 303 2.12 -2.91 16.69
CA GLN A 303 1.06 -1.88 16.83
C GLN A 303 0.72 -1.55 18.26
N ARG A 304 0.69 -2.57 19.13
CA ARG A 304 0.45 -2.36 20.55
C ARG A 304 1.62 -1.67 21.22
N ILE A 305 2.85 -2.05 20.85
CA ILE A 305 4.07 -1.48 21.44
C ILE A 305 4.21 0.01 21.05
N ASN A 306 3.97 0.33 19.79
CA ASN A 306 4.03 1.69 19.25
C ASN A 306 2.79 2.54 19.60
N LYS A 307 1.76 1.93 20.22
CA LYS A 307 0.52 2.61 20.66
C LYS A 307 -0.21 3.33 19.53
N VAL A 308 -0.10 2.81 18.31
CA VAL A 308 -0.80 3.40 17.16
C VAL A 308 -2.28 3.03 17.17
N LYS A 309 -3.10 3.80 16.46
CA LYS A 309 -4.55 3.57 16.39
C LYS A 309 -4.98 2.73 15.19
N GLY A 310 -4.05 2.29 14.37
CA GLY A 310 -4.39 1.46 13.23
C GLY A 310 -3.22 0.99 12.43
N LEU A 311 -3.58 0.17 11.45
CA LEU A 311 -2.65 -0.37 10.46
C LEU A 311 -3.10 0.04 9.07
N ASP A 312 -2.10 0.25 8.24
CA ASP A 312 -2.19 0.34 6.80
C ASP A 312 -1.28 -0.74 6.21
N LEU A 313 -1.87 -1.62 5.41
CA LEU A 313 -1.12 -2.60 4.67
C LEU A 313 -0.92 -2.08 3.26
N GLY A 314 0.30 -1.64 2.98
CA GLY A 314 0.71 -1.13 1.68
C GLY A 314 1.02 -2.24 0.70
N ASN A 315 1.15 -1.86 -0.57
CA ASN A 315 1.41 -2.77 -1.67
C ASN A 315 0.36 -3.87 -1.83
N VAL A 316 -0.92 -3.52 -1.68
CA VAL A 316 -2.01 -4.48 -1.83
C VAL A 316 -2.22 -4.81 -3.30
N GLY A 317 -1.83 -6.01 -3.68
CA GLY A 317 -2.29 -6.67 -4.89
C GLY A 317 -3.66 -7.32 -4.70
N SER A 318 -4.04 -8.17 -5.64
CA SER A 318 -5.34 -8.81 -5.55
C SER A 318 -5.37 -9.95 -4.54
N HIS A 319 -6.45 -9.96 -3.74
CA HIS A 319 -6.78 -10.97 -2.73
C HIS A 319 -7.09 -12.36 -3.29
N LYS A 320 -7.15 -12.55 -4.61
CA LYS A 320 -7.30 -13.90 -5.21
C LYS A 320 -5.98 -14.65 -5.25
N MET A 321 -4.86 -13.95 -5.08
CA MET A 321 -3.56 -14.59 -4.95
C MET A 321 -3.44 -15.18 -3.55
N PRO A 322 -3.12 -16.48 -3.40
CA PRO A 322 -3.17 -17.15 -2.10
C PRO A 322 -2.27 -16.55 -1.02
N ASP A 323 -1.12 -16.00 -1.40
CA ASP A 323 -0.20 -15.32 -0.48
C ASP A 323 -0.72 -13.93 -0.04
N ASN A 324 -1.26 -13.14 -0.97
CA ASN A 324 -1.93 -11.89 -0.64
C ASN A 324 -3.11 -12.14 0.31
N GLU A 325 -3.98 -13.09 -0.03
CA GLU A 325 -5.15 -13.46 0.77
C GLU A 325 -4.75 -13.77 2.21
N ILE A 326 -3.77 -14.67 2.40
CA ILE A 326 -3.37 -15.08 3.74
C ILE A 326 -2.63 -13.97 4.48
N ASN A 327 -1.84 -13.12 3.80
CA ASN A 327 -1.17 -11.99 4.42
C ASN A 327 -2.17 -10.94 4.92
N TYR A 328 -3.24 -10.68 4.16
CA TYR A 328 -4.32 -9.77 4.58
C TYR A 328 -5.05 -10.30 5.81
N ILE A 329 -5.39 -11.59 5.79
CA ILE A 329 -6.03 -12.25 6.93
C ILE A 329 -5.10 -12.22 8.15
N ALA A 330 -3.81 -12.50 7.96
CA ALA A 330 -2.80 -12.47 9.02
C ALA A 330 -2.65 -11.06 9.64
N ALA A 331 -2.57 -10.01 8.83
CA ALA A 331 -2.42 -8.64 9.30
C ALA A 331 -3.59 -8.22 10.22
N ILE A 332 -4.83 -8.54 9.84
CA ILE A 332 -6.00 -8.26 10.68
C ILE A 332 -6.01 -9.14 11.92
N GLU A 333 -5.85 -10.45 11.78
CA GLU A 333 -6.11 -11.35 12.92
C GLU A 333 -5.01 -11.26 13.97
N PHE A 334 -3.75 -11.06 13.57
CA PHE A 334 -2.67 -10.80 14.53
C PHE A 334 -2.71 -9.41 15.14
N SER A 335 -3.27 -8.39 14.47
CA SER A 335 -3.47 -7.07 15.11
C SER A 335 -4.69 -7.06 16.04
N ARG A 336 -5.72 -7.86 15.74
CA ARG A 336 -6.86 -8.12 16.62
C ARG A 336 -6.40 -8.84 17.90
N ASP A 337 -5.62 -9.90 17.74
CA ASP A 337 -5.04 -10.68 18.82
C ASP A 337 -3.54 -10.95 18.61
N PRO A 338 -2.66 -10.03 19.08
CA PRO A 338 -1.21 -10.20 19.04
C PRO A 338 -0.67 -11.30 19.94
N SER A 339 -1.50 -11.91 20.80
CA SER A 339 -1.08 -13.10 21.55
C SER A 339 -1.21 -14.37 20.72
N MET A 340 -2.03 -14.34 19.66
CA MET A 340 -2.24 -15.46 18.75
C MET A 340 -0.90 -15.97 18.20
N THR A 341 -0.71 -17.28 18.31
CA THR A 341 0.42 -17.99 17.72
C THR A 341 0.17 -18.28 16.24
N VAL A 342 1.23 -18.56 15.49
CA VAL A 342 1.09 -18.99 14.09
C VAL A 342 0.35 -20.33 13.99
N ASP A 343 0.50 -21.21 14.98
CA ASP A 343 -0.23 -22.48 15.02
C ASP A 343 -1.73 -22.26 15.19
N GLU A 344 -2.15 -21.42 16.15
CA GLU A 344 -3.56 -21.06 16.35
C GLU A 344 -4.14 -20.35 15.12
N PHE A 345 -3.38 -19.44 14.51
CA PHE A 345 -3.76 -18.78 13.26
C PHE A 345 -3.99 -19.82 12.16
N SER A 346 -3.07 -20.76 12.02
CA SER A 346 -3.12 -21.77 10.96
C SER A 346 -4.33 -22.70 11.12
N GLU A 347 -4.54 -23.25 12.32
CA GLU A 347 -5.69 -24.11 12.60
C GLU A 347 -7.02 -23.40 12.28
N ARG A 348 -7.12 -22.10 12.59
CA ARG A 348 -8.34 -21.32 12.39
C ARG A 348 -8.56 -20.86 10.96
N PHE A 349 -7.52 -20.35 10.30
CA PHE A 349 -7.66 -19.62 9.04
C PHE A 349 -7.12 -20.41 7.85
N ILE A 350 -5.93 -21.00 7.96
CA ILE A 350 -5.41 -21.90 6.92
C ILE A 350 -6.30 -23.15 6.84
N GLY A 351 -6.70 -23.71 7.98
CA GLY A 351 -7.64 -24.83 8.04
C GLY A 351 -9.01 -24.51 7.44
N ARG A 352 -9.48 -23.26 7.58
CA ARG A 352 -10.72 -22.80 6.94
C ARG A 352 -10.57 -22.69 5.41
N LEU A 353 -9.46 -22.16 4.91
CA LEU A 353 -9.25 -21.87 3.49
C LEU A 353 -8.88 -23.11 2.67
N TYR A 354 -8.09 -24.02 3.26
CA TYR A 354 -7.54 -25.19 2.56
C TYR A 354 -8.20 -26.51 2.99
N GLY A 355 -8.84 -26.54 4.17
CA GLY A 355 -9.40 -27.73 4.77
C GLY A 355 -8.49 -28.30 5.87
N ALA A 356 -9.10 -28.79 6.96
CA ALA A 356 -8.40 -29.22 8.16
C ALA A 356 -7.36 -30.34 7.94
N GLN A 357 -7.54 -31.19 6.93
CA GLN A 357 -6.58 -32.25 6.60
C GLN A 357 -5.33 -31.70 5.90
N ALA A 358 -5.48 -30.70 5.04
CA ALA A 358 -4.38 -30.08 4.31
C ALA A 358 -3.62 -29.04 5.15
N GLU A 359 -4.26 -28.45 6.16
CA GLU A 359 -3.72 -27.37 6.99
C GLU A 359 -2.28 -27.58 7.45
N PRO A 360 -1.87 -28.73 8.04
CA PRO A 360 -0.52 -28.87 8.55
C PRO A 360 0.54 -28.76 7.44
N LEU A 361 0.23 -29.32 6.26
CA LEU A 361 1.12 -29.29 5.10
C LEU A 361 1.18 -27.89 4.47
N VAL A 362 0.05 -27.18 4.44
CA VAL A 362 0.01 -25.79 3.93
C VAL A 362 0.74 -24.85 4.87
N LYS A 363 0.59 -25.00 6.19
CA LYS A 363 1.38 -24.26 7.18
C LYS A 363 2.88 -24.47 7.00
N GLU A 364 3.29 -25.74 6.92
CA GLU A 364 4.68 -26.12 6.69
C GLU A 364 5.22 -25.48 5.40
N LEU A 365 4.43 -25.54 4.31
CA LEU A 365 4.78 -24.93 3.04
C LEU A 365 4.96 -23.42 3.14
N MET A 366 4.01 -22.71 3.77
CA MET A 366 4.06 -21.25 3.90
C MET A 366 5.27 -20.82 4.73
N LEU A 367 5.55 -21.49 5.85
CA LEU A 367 6.70 -21.18 6.70
C LEU A 367 8.04 -21.49 6.02
N ALA A 368 8.14 -22.63 5.33
CA ALA A 368 9.32 -22.98 4.56
C ALA A 368 9.58 -21.99 3.44
N GLN A 369 8.52 -21.48 2.80
CA GLN A 369 8.64 -20.53 1.71
C GLN A 369 9.07 -19.13 2.18
N GLU A 370 8.58 -18.68 3.33
CA GLU A 370 9.02 -17.42 3.92
C GLU A 370 10.54 -17.39 4.15
N ASP A 371 11.09 -18.50 4.64
CA ASP A 371 12.53 -18.63 4.93
C ASP A 371 13.34 -18.78 3.63
N LEU A 372 12.90 -19.64 2.71
CA LEU A 372 13.62 -19.89 1.45
C LEU A 372 13.70 -18.63 0.58
N GLN A 373 12.62 -17.85 0.46
CA GLN A 373 12.59 -16.61 -0.32
C GLN A 373 13.69 -15.63 0.09
N LYS A 374 14.02 -15.56 1.39
CA LYS A 374 15.10 -14.71 1.91
C LYS A 374 16.47 -15.21 1.45
N GLU A 375 16.68 -16.53 1.39
CA GLU A 375 17.93 -17.15 0.93
C GLU A 375 18.19 -16.91 -0.57
N ILE A 376 17.15 -16.92 -1.40
CA ILE A 376 17.26 -16.85 -2.87
C ILE A 376 16.91 -15.48 -3.46
N LYS A 377 16.67 -14.46 -2.62
CA LYS A 377 16.36 -13.08 -3.05
C LYS A 377 17.34 -12.53 -4.09
N GLY A 378 18.62 -12.88 -3.99
CA GLY A 378 19.66 -12.47 -4.95
C GLY A 378 19.42 -13.02 -6.35
N VAL A 379 19.00 -14.28 -6.45
CA VAL A 379 18.63 -14.96 -7.71
C VAL A 379 17.50 -14.17 -8.38
N TRP A 380 16.40 -13.97 -7.65
CA TRP A 380 15.23 -13.25 -8.15
C TRP A 380 15.54 -11.83 -8.61
N LYS A 381 16.27 -11.06 -7.79
CA LYS A 381 16.64 -9.69 -8.13
C LYS A 381 17.47 -9.63 -9.40
N SER A 382 18.41 -10.57 -9.58
CA SER A 382 19.28 -10.59 -10.76
C SER A 382 18.54 -10.94 -12.05
N TRP A 383 17.64 -11.94 -12.00
CA TRP A 383 16.78 -12.30 -13.13
C TRP A 383 15.79 -11.19 -13.47
N THR A 384 15.20 -10.56 -12.45
CA THR A 384 14.33 -9.39 -12.62
C THR A 384 15.06 -8.27 -13.37
N ASN A 385 16.28 -7.93 -12.95
CA ASN A 385 17.06 -6.90 -13.61
C ASN A 385 17.37 -7.24 -15.07
N LEU A 386 17.76 -8.49 -15.36
CA LEU A 386 18.04 -8.92 -16.72
C LEU A 386 16.81 -8.77 -17.62
N MET A 387 15.65 -9.26 -17.17
CA MET A 387 14.42 -9.22 -17.96
C MET A 387 13.91 -7.79 -18.18
N LEU A 388 14.00 -6.94 -17.14
CA LEU A 388 13.54 -5.56 -17.21
C LEU A 388 14.45 -4.65 -18.02
N LYS A 389 15.75 -4.70 -17.73
CA LYS A 389 16.72 -3.72 -18.20
C LYS A 389 17.50 -4.23 -19.40
N GLY A 390 17.25 -5.46 -19.83
CA GLY A 390 18.06 -6.18 -20.82
C GLY A 390 19.48 -6.50 -20.30
N PHE A 391 19.77 -6.24 -19.02
CA PHE A 391 21.09 -6.36 -18.45
C PHE A 391 21.05 -6.61 -16.93
N SER A 392 21.91 -7.51 -16.47
CA SER A 392 22.27 -7.66 -15.06
C SER A 392 23.79 -7.80 -14.96
N GLU A 393 24.42 -7.07 -14.03
CA GLU A 393 25.87 -7.15 -13.80
C GLU A 393 26.33 -8.58 -13.47
N ARG A 394 25.47 -9.34 -12.80
CA ARG A 394 25.66 -10.74 -12.45
C ARG A 394 24.33 -11.45 -12.36
N LEU A 395 24.19 -12.61 -13.00
CA LEU A 395 23.11 -13.54 -12.72
C LEU A 395 23.54 -14.42 -11.54
N TRP A 396 22.74 -14.39 -10.49
CA TRP A 396 22.96 -15.21 -9.32
C TRP A 396 22.29 -16.55 -9.56
N GLN A 397 23.03 -17.64 -9.32
CA GLN A 397 22.50 -18.99 -9.42
C GLN A 397 22.09 -19.46 -8.03
N ALA A 398 21.00 -20.23 -7.96
CA ALA A 398 20.65 -20.96 -6.76
C ALA A 398 21.67 -22.07 -6.51
N THR A 399 21.90 -22.42 -5.25
CA THR A 399 22.67 -23.61 -4.90
C THR A 399 21.83 -24.87 -5.11
N GLU A 400 22.47 -26.03 -5.25
CA GLU A 400 21.73 -27.31 -5.33
C GLU A 400 20.81 -27.51 -4.11
N GLU A 401 21.27 -27.11 -2.92
CA GLU A 401 20.44 -27.15 -1.70
C GLU A 401 19.17 -26.30 -1.84
N GLN A 402 19.28 -25.09 -2.40
CA GLN A 402 18.13 -24.20 -2.62
C GLN A 402 17.16 -24.78 -3.66
N ILE A 403 17.68 -25.39 -4.72
CA ILE A 403 16.88 -26.07 -5.75
C ILE A 403 16.13 -27.27 -5.14
N GLU A 404 16.79 -28.08 -4.32
CA GLU A 404 16.16 -29.20 -3.61
C GLU A 404 15.07 -28.72 -2.64
N LYS A 405 15.28 -27.60 -1.93
CA LYS A 405 14.22 -26.98 -1.11
C LYS A 405 13.00 -26.59 -1.95
N LEU A 406 13.19 -25.99 -3.13
CA LEU A 406 12.08 -25.67 -4.05
C LEU A 406 11.36 -26.94 -4.57
N ARG A 407 12.10 -27.99 -4.93
CA ARG A 407 11.53 -29.29 -5.33
C ARG A 407 10.68 -29.89 -4.20
N ALA A 408 11.19 -29.86 -2.98
CA ALA A 408 10.47 -30.35 -1.80
C ALA A 408 9.17 -29.56 -1.54
N GLN A 409 9.19 -28.24 -1.71
CA GLN A 409 7.99 -27.41 -1.57
C GLN A 409 6.92 -27.70 -2.64
N VAL A 410 7.32 -27.90 -3.91
CA VAL A 410 6.39 -28.32 -4.97
C VAL A 410 5.71 -29.64 -4.61
N GLU A 411 6.47 -30.61 -4.10
CA GLU A 411 5.92 -31.91 -3.69
C GLU A 411 5.02 -31.79 -2.46
N LEU A 412 5.39 -30.97 -1.47
CA LEU A 412 4.57 -30.67 -0.31
C LEU A 412 3.22 -30.05 -0.71
N ALA A 413 3.23 -29.11 -1.66
CA ALA A 413 2.03 -28.48 -2.19
C ALA A 413 1.12 -29.50 -2.92
N ARG A 414 1.68 -30.44 -3.68
CA ARG A 414 0.93 -31.52 -4.34
C ARG A 414 0.28 -32.46 -3.33
N ARG A 415 1.01 -32.87 -2.30
CA ARG A 415 0.46 -33.69 -1.21
C ARG A 415 -0.67 -32.99 -0.47
N ALA A 416 -0.51 -31.69 -0.19
CA ALA A 416 -1.59 -30.89 0.39
C ALA A 416 -2.82 -30.84 -0.53
N HIS A 417 -2.60 -30.73 -1.84
CA HIS A 417 -3.67 -30.65 -2.84
C HIS A 417 -4.53 -31.91 -2.87
N GLU A 418 -3.95 -33.10 -2.72
CA GLU A 418 -4.70 -34.37 -2.72
C GLU A 418 -5.77 -34.45 -1.61
N ILE A 419 -5.51 -33.82 -0.46
CA ILE A 419 -6.34 -33.89 0.74
C ILE A 419 -7.04 -32.56 1.08
N ALA A 420 -6.87 -31.53 0.25
CA ALA A 420 -7.52 -30.24 0.42
C ALA A 420 -9.02 -30.27 0.07
N SER A 421 -9.75 -29.32 0.64
CA SER A 421 -11.10 -28.97 0.18
C SER A 421 -11.08 -28.49 -1.29
N ASP A 422 -12.23 -28.46 -1.96
CA ASP A 422 -12.30 -28.02 -3.37
C ASP A 422 -11.79 -26.58 -3.57
N GLU A 423 -12.13 -25.68 -2.64
CA GLU A 423 -11.62 -24.30 -2.65
C GLU A 423 -10.13 -24.24 -2.35
N GLY A 424 -9.65 -25.09 -1.44
CA GLY A 424 -8.24 -25.25 -1.12
C GLY A 424 -7.42 -25.76 -2.30
N LYS A 425 -7.96 -26.70 -3.08
CA LYS A 425 -7.33 -27.22 -4.31
C LYS A 425 -7.10 -26.11 -5.32
N HIS A 426 -8.10 -25.26 -5.54
CA HIS A 426 -7.97 -24.13 -6.47
C HIS A 426 -6.84 -23.16 -6.07
N ARG A 427 -6.68 -22.88 -4.76
CA ARG A 427 -5.55 -22.09 -4.26
C ARG A 427 -4.22 -22.81 -4.47
N LEU A 428 -4.17 -24.11 -4.18
CA LEU A 428 -2.97 -24.93 -4.34
C LEU A 428 -2.55 -25.08 -5.80
N ASP A 429 -3.47 -25.11 -6.76
CA ASP A 429 -3.14 -25.06 -8.20
C ASP A 429 -2.32 -23.82 -8.54
N THR A 430 -2.72 -22.65 -8.02
CA THR A 430 -1.99 -21.39 -8.19
C THR A 430 -0.62 -21.45 -7.54
N ILE A 431 -0.53 -21.95 -6.30
CA ILE A 431 0.73 -22.08 -5.57
C ILE A 431 1.70 -23.04 -6.29
N ILE A 432 1.22 -24.20 -6.73
CA ILE A 432 2.01 -25.20 -7.45
C ILE A 432 2.54 -24.61 -8.76
N ALA A 433 1.74 -23.86 -9.50
CA ALA A 433 2.19 -23.19 -10.71
C ALA A 433 3.36 -22.24 -10.44
N VAL A 434 3.22 -21.35 -9.45
CA VAL A 434 4.26 -20.38 -9.07
C VAL A 434 5.53 -21.06 -8.56
N LEU A 435 5.41 -22.06 -7.69
CA LEU A 435 6.58 -22.79 -7.18
C LEU A 435 7.34 -23.52 -8.30
N ASN A 436 6.64 -24.02 -9.32
CA ASN A 436 7.28 -24.60 -10.50
C ASN A 436 8.03 -23.56 -11.33
N GLU A 437 7.46 -22.35 -11.48
CA GLU A 437 8.15 -21.23 -12.15
C GLU A 437 9.45 -20.88 -11.39
N TYR A 438 9.38 -20.72 -10.06
CA TYR A 438 10.56 -20.49 -9.21
C TYR A 438 11.61 -21.58 -9.38
N ARG A 439 11.20 -22.84 -9.33
CA ARG A 439 12.10 -23.98 -9.54
C ARG A 439 12.80 -23.91 -10.90
N ILE A 440 12.05 -23.66 -11.98
CA ILE A 440 12.61 -23.56 -13.33
C ILE A 440 13.67 -22.46 -13.39
N ILE A 441 13.38 -21.28 -12.83
CA ILE A 441 14.32 -20.16 -12.81
C ILE A 441 15.57 -20.49 -11.99
N ALA A 442 15.39 -21.14 -10.84
CA ALA A 442 16.52 -21.53 -9.99
C ALA A 442 17.41 -22.60 -10.63
N GLU A 443 16.87 -23.42 -11.54
CA GLU A 443 17.58 -24.47 -12.29
C GLU A 443 18.33 -23.93 -13.54
N LEU A 444 18.08 -22.68 -13.95
CA LEU A 444 18.80 -21.99 -15.04
C LEU A 444 20.09 -21.32 -14.54
#